data_AF-A0AAW1S8N3-F1
#
_entry.id   AF-A0AAW1S8N3-F1
#
_cell.length_a   1.000
_cell.length_b   1.000
_cell.length_c   1.000
_cell.angle_alpha   90.00
_cell.angle_beta   90.00
_cell.angle_gamma   90.00
#
_symmetry.space_group_name_H-M   'P 1'
#
loop_
_entity.id
_entity.type
_entity.pdbx_description
1 polymer ?
#
loop_
_entity_poly.entity_id
_entity_poly.type
_entity_poly.pdbx_seq_one_letter_code
_entity_poly.pdbx_strand_id
1 'polypeptide(L)'
;MAAGLAHAPNSLPVKGSLEGIAIDVTAFAIFAYLLRRDLQARDKQMARLQREEKLGALQVELGNKKTLRLNQLRSFARVVVVAGTPAQVAASMRTAEEYKEQIAERGMLIVPLPIFNTNNDKVQPASQMDVPLEASAPGGQADLRFKAAPLRQNEWADWFEQQLGTSKASQERGLYLGLRMDGRVRTSGMGPAPWERFIAQIPPTSGMWQGLFDGMDGRV
;
A
#
# COMPACT_ATOMS: atom_id res chain seq x y z
N MET A 1 -30.79 -36.08 -56.20
CA MET A 1 -31.67 -36.04 -55.01
C MET A 1 -31.59 -34.64 -54.41
N ALA A 2 -32.57 -33.78 -54.70
CA ALA A 2 -32.67 -32.46 -54.08
C ALA A 2 -34.13 -32.28 -53.68
N ALA A 3 -34.45 -32.69 -52.45
CA ALA A 3 -35.76 -32.51 -51.84
C ALA A 3 -35.52 -32.29 -50.35
N GLY A 4 -36.02 -31.17 -49.81
CA GLY A 4 -35.98 -30.96 -48.36
C GLY A 4 -35.82 -29.52 -47.85
N LEU A 5 -36.31 -28.50 -48.56
CA LEU A 5 -36.66 -27.21 -47.94
C LEU A 5 -38.19 -27.07 -47.96
N ALA A 6 -38.85 -28.04 -47.34
CA ALA A 6 -40.28 -27.99 -47.10
C ALA A 6 -40.55 -26.87 -46.09
N HIS A 7 -41.16 -25.79 -46.57
CA HIS A 7 -41.62 -24.67 -45.76
C HIS A 7 -42.74 -25.15 -44.84
N ALA A 8 -42.56 -25.02 -43.52
CA ALA A 8 -43.61 -25.31 -42.55
C ALA A 8 -44.69 -24.21 -42.62
N PRO A 9 -45.99 -24.56 -42.59
CA PRO A 9 -47.06 -23.57 -42.58
C PRO A 9 -46.96 -22.78 -41.26
N ASN A 10 -46.76 -21.46 -41.37
CA ASN A 10 -46.44 -20.47 -40.31
C ASN A 10 -44.95 -20.16 -40.05
N SER A 11 -44.00 -20.56 -40.91
CA SER A 11 -42.62 -20.05 -40.77
C SER A 11 -42.53 -18.57 -41.20
N LEU A 12 -41.92 -17.73 -40.36
CA LEU A 12 -41.60 -16.34 -40.69
C LEU A 12 -40.87 -16.28 -42.05
N PRO A 13 -41.18 -15.28 -42.90
CA PRO A 13 -40.46 -15.11 -44.16
C PRO A 13 -38.96 -15.03 -43.89
N VAL A 14 -38.15 -15.71 -44.69
CA VAL A 14 -36.70 -15.91 -44.45
C VAL A 14 -35.96 -14.60 -44.14
N LYS A 15 -36.40 -13.47 -44.71
CA LYS A 15 -35.89 -12.13 -44.42
C LYS A 15 -36.17 -11.66 -42.98
N GLY A 16 -37.37 -11.91 -42.46
CA GLY A 16 -37.73 -11.57 -41.07
C GLY A 16 -37.02 -12.45 -40.04
N SER A 17 -36.76 -13.71 -40.38
CA SER A 17 -35.91 -14.60 -39.55
C SER A 17 -34.45 -14.13 -39.53
N LEU A 18 -33.93 -13.65 -40.66
CA LEU A 18 -32.57 -13.11 -40.77
C LEU A 18 -32.40 -11.82 -39.94
N GLU A 19 -33.42 -10.96 -39.93
CA GLU A 19 -33.45 -9.73 -39.15
C GLU A 19 -33.47 -10.03 -37.63
N GLY A 20 -34.28 -10.99 -37.19
CA GLY A 20 -34.29 -11.45 -35.80
C GLY A 20 -32.93 -11.98 -35.33
N ILE A 21 -32.28 -12.82 -36.15
CA ILE A 21 -30.93 -13.31 -35.86
C ILE A 21 -29.91 -12.17 -35.78
N ALA A 22 -30.00 -11.18 -36.67
CA ALA A 22 -29.10 -10.03 -36.66
C ALA A 22 -29.26 -9.19 -35.38
N ILE A 23 -30.48 -8.99 -34.92
CA ILE A 23 -30.77 -8.30 -33.66
C ILE A 23 -30.21 -9.08 -32.47
N ASP A 24 -30.45 -10.40 -32.41
CA ASP A 24 -29.97 -11.25 -31.32
C ASP A 24 -28.44 -11.29 -31.23
N VAL A 25 -27.77 -11.43 -32.38
CA VAL A 25 -26.30 -11.41 -32.45
C VAL A 25 -25.76 -10.04 -32.03
N THR A 26 -26.40 -8.96 -32.44
CA THR A 26 -26.01 -7.60 -32.07
C THR A 26 -26.18 -7.38 -30.57
N ALA A 27 -27.32 -7.77 -30.01
CA ALA A 27 -27.60 -7.68 -28.59
C ALA A 27 -26.58 -8.51 -27.79
N PHE A 28 -26.32 -9.75 -28.19
CA PHE A 28 -25.33 -10.61 -27.57
C PHE A 28 -23.92 -10.00 -27.61
N ALA A 29 -23.52 -9.43 -28.75
CA ALA A 29 -22.21 -8.77 -28.89
C ALA A 29 -22.07 -7.56 -27.94
N ILE A 30 -23.12 -6.73 -27.83
CA ILE A 30 -23.13 -5.59 -26.90
C ILE A 30 -23.07 -6.10 -25.44
N PHE A 31 -23.87 -7.11 -25.09
CA PHE A 31 -23.83 -7.69 -23.75
C PHE A 31 -22.45 -8.28 -23.41
N ALA A 32 -21.84 -9.03 -24.33
CA ALA A 32 -20.51 -9.58 -24.15
C ALA A 32 -19.45 -8.47 -23.96
N TYR A 33 -19.54 -7.39 -24.73
CA TYR A 33 -18.65 -6.23 -24.59
C TYR A 33 -18.80 -5.54 -23.23
N LEU A 34 -20.05 -5.26 -22.81
CA LEU A 34 -20.33 -4.64 -21.51
C LEU A 34 -19.89 -5.53 -20.34
N LEU A 35 -20.16 -6.85 -20.42
CA LEU A 35 -19.74 -7.81 -19.41
C LEU A 35 -18.21 -7.88 -19.30
N ARG A 36 -17.50 -7.90 -20.44
CA ARG A 36 -16.03 -7.89 -20.44
C ARG A 36 -15.48 -6.63 -19.78
N ARG A 37 -16.09 -5.47 -20.03
CA ARG A 37 -15.68 -4.20 -19.40
C ARG A 37 -15.95 -4.20 -17.90
N ASP A 38 -17.08 -4.75 -17.46
CA ASP A 38 -17.42 -4.87 -16.03
C ASP A 38 -16.45 -5.81 -15.31
N LEU A 39 -16.16 -6.99 -15.88
CA LEU A 39 -15.18 -7.92 -15.33
C LEU A 39 -13.81 -7.26 -15.17
N GLN A 40 -13.32 -6.54 -16.20
CA GLN A 40 -12.06 -5.81 -16.11
C GLN A 40 -12.07 -4.71 -15.04
N ALA A 41 -13.21 -4.06 -14.79
CA ALA A 41 -13.33 -3.07 -13.73
C ALA A 41 -13.28 -3.74 -12.33
N ARG A 42 -13.96 -4.87 -12.17
CA ARG A 42 -13.94 -5.67 -10.93
C ARG A 42 -12.56 -6.19 -10.61
N ASP A 43 -11.84 -6.73 -11.60
CA ASP A 43 -10.48 -7.25 -11.41
C ASP A 43 -9.52 -6.15 -10.92
N LYS A 44 -9.62 -4.95 -11.49
CA LYS A 44 -8.83 -3.79 -11.04
C LYS A 44 -9.14 -3.40 -9.59
N GLN A 45 -10.41 -3.42 -9.20
CA GLN A 45 -10.83 -3.13 -7.83
C GLN A 45 -10.33 -4.21 -6.86
N MET A 46 -10.46 -5.49 -7.22
CA MET A 46 -9.97 -6.61 -6.44
C MET A 46 -8.45 -6.55 -6.26
N ALA A 47 -7.69 -6.31 -7.33
CA ALA A 47 -6.24 -6.18 -7.27
C ALA A 47 -5.80 -4.99 -6.40
N ARG A 48 -6.58 -3.90 -6.37
CA ARG A 48 -6.32 -2.78 -5.45
C ARG A 48 -6.60 -3.16 -4.00
N LEU A 49 -7.76 -3.77 -3.73
CA LEU A 49 -8.14 -4.19 -2.37
C LEU A 49 -7.17 -5.21 -1.79
N GLN A 50 -6.75 -6.20 -2.59
CA GLN A 50 -5.75 -7.18 -2.18
C GLN A 50 -4.42 -6.53 -1.80
N ARG A 51 -3.98 -5.48 -2.51
CA ARG A 51 -2.76 -4.73 -2.15
C ARG A 51 -2.92 -3.94 -0.86
N GLU A 52 -4.07 -3.28 -0.66
CA GLU A 52 -4.39 -2.56 0.58
C GLU A 52 -4.49 -3.54 1.77
N GLU A 53 -5.03 -4.74 1.56
CA GLU A 53 -5.15 -5.77 2.59
C GLU A 53 -3.78 -6.40 2.95
N LYS A 54 -2.95 -6.72 1.94
CA LYS A 54 -1.57 -7.18 2.18
C LYS A 54 -0.77 -6.16 2.98
N LEU A 55 -0.86 -4.87 2.62
CA LEU A 55 -0.24 -3.79 3.38
C LEU A 55 -0.77 -3.76 4.83
N GLY A 56 -2.08 -3.85 4.99
CA GLY A 56 -2.73 -3.89 6.30
C GLY A 56 -2.31 -5.07 7.19
N ALA A 57 -1.90 -6.19 6.59
CA ALA A 57 -1.46 -7.38 7.31
C ALA A 57 0.00 -7.32 7.80
N LEU A 58 0.82 -6.40 7.26
CA LEU A 58 2.22 -6.23 7.66
C LEU A 58 2.33 -5.87 9.14
N GLN A 59 3.38 -6.37 9.78
CA GLN A 59 3.57 -6.27 11.22
C GLN A 59 4.66 -5.27 11.60
N VAL A 60 4.41 -4.59 12.72
CA VAL A 60 5.36 -3.69 13.37
C VAL A 60 5.41 -3.99 14.87
N GLU A 61 6.57 -3.80 15.45
CA GLU A 61 6.79 -3.81 16.90
C GLU A 61 6.87 -2.36 17.39
N LEU A 62 6.02 -2.02 18.36
CA LEU A 62 6.07 -0.74 19.05
C LEU A 62 7.20 -0.72 20.09
N GLY A 63 7.55 0.47 20.58
CA GLY A 63 8.57 0.64 21.61
C GLY A 63 8.37 -0.22 22.87
N ASN A 64 7.12 -0.51 23.24
CA ASN A 64 6.77 -1.37 24.38
C ASN A 64 6.79 -2.88 24.06
N LYS A 65 7.43 -3.31 22.96
CA LYS A 65 7.49 -4.70 22.48
C LYS A 65 6.15 -5.30 22.06
N LYS A 66 5.08 -4.50 22.01
CA LYS A 66 3.79 -4.96 21.48
C LYS A 66 3.89 -5.06 19.96
N THR A 67 3.60 -6.25 19.45
CA THR A 67 3.46 -6.50 18.02
C THR A 67 2.04 -6.15 17.57
N LEU A 68 1.92 -5.36 16.52
CA LEU A 68 0.65 -4.97 15.90
C LEU A 68 0.74 -5.12 14.38
N ARG A 69 -0.41 -5.32 13.74
CA ARG A 69 -0.56 -5.20 12.29
C ARG A 69 -0.91 -3.76 11.90
N LEU A 70 -0.56 -3.32 10.69
CA LEU A 70 -0.90 -1.97 10.23
C LEU A 70 -2.41 -1.70 10.24
N ASN A 71 -3.26 -2.70 10.00
CA ASN A 71 -4.70 -2.54 10.08
C ASN A 71 -5.23 -2.28 11.50
N GLN A 72 -4.49 -2.68 12.54
CA GLN A 72 -4.84 -2.43 13.95
C GLN A 72 -4.44 -1.01 14.39
N LEU A 73 -3.53 -0.37 13.67
CA LEU A 73 -3.13 1.02 13.88
C LEU A 73 -4.13 2.02 13.28
N ARG A 74 -5.14 1.55 12.54
CA ARG A 74 -6.19 2.41 11.98
C ARG A 74 -6.92 3.16 13.10
N SER A 75 -7.35 4.38 12.80
CA SER A 75 -7.93 5.35 13.73
C SER A 75 -6.97 5.89 14.79
N PHE A 76 -5.89 5.18 15.11
CA PHE A 76 -4.92 5.59 16.11
C PHE A 76 -3.71 6.29 15.50
N ALA A 77 -3.09 5.73 14.45
CA ALA A 77 -1.84 6.20 13.88
C ALA A 77 -1.89 6.43 12.37
N ARG A 78 -1.22 7.49 11.91
CA ARG A 78 -0.80 7.67 10.52
C ARG A 78 0.59 7.09 10.35
N VAL A 79 0.68 5.91 9.74
CA VAL A 79 1.97 5.26 9.54
C VAL A 79 2.71 5.90 8.37
N VAL A 80 3.97 6.28 8.57
CA VAL A 80 4.89 6.75 7.53
C VAL A 80 6.04 5.77 7.43
N VAL A 81 6.13 5.06 6.33
CA VAL A 81 7.21 4.09 6.06
C VAL A 81 8.29 4.79 5.25
N VAL A 82 9.55 4.61 5.67
CA VAL A 82 10.73 5.08 4.94
C VAL A 82 11.54 3.87 4.53
N ALA A 83 11.49 3.51 3.25
CA ALA A 83 12.17 2.35 2.70
C ALA A 83 13.42 2.77 1.93
N GLY A 84 14.57 2.18 2.19
CA GLY A 84 15.83 2.68 1.66
C GLY A 84 17.01 1.76 1.91
N THR A 85 18.19 2.21 1.51
CA THR A 85 19.44 1.70 2.10
C THR A 85 19.56 2.14 3.56
N PRO A 86 20.36 1.45 4.39
CA PRO A 86 20.58 1.87 5.78
C PRO A 86 20.98 3.35 5.91
N ALA A 87 21.82 3.85 5.00
CA ALA A 87 22.25 5.25 4.96
C ALA A 87 21.08 6.21 4.62
N GLN A 88 20.25 5.86 3.64
CA GLN A 88 19.09 6.67 3.25
C GLN A 88 18.03 6.73 4.36
N VAL A 89 17.74 5.60 4.98
CA VAL A 89 16.80 5.51 6.10
C VAL A 89 17.33 6.34 7.28
N ALA A 90 18.60 6.16 7.65
CA ALA A 90 19.21 6.94 8.72
C ALA A 90 19.18 8.45 8.45
N ALA A 91 19.48 8.89 7.23
CA ALA A 91 19.40 10.29 6.83
C ALA A 91 17.97 10.84 6.98
N SER A 92 16.97 10.12 6.48
CA SER A 92 15.57 10.52 6.60
C SER A 92 15.09 10.54 8.06
N MET A 93 15.60 9.64 8.90
CA MET A 93 15.31 9.61 10.34
C MET A 93 15.92 10.80 11.08
N ARG A 94 17.14 11.23 10.73
CA ARG A 94 17.74 12.46 11.29
C ARG A 94 16.89 13.69 11.02
N THR A 95 16.43 13.85 9.78
CA THR A 95 15.52 14.95 9.43
C THR A 95 14.17 14.83 10.15
N ALA A 96 13.70 13.60 10.42
CA ALA A 96 12.46 13.40 11.17
C ALA A 96 12.57 13.85 12.64
N GLU A 97 13.75 13.70 13.25
CA GLU A 97 13.97 14.10 14.65
C GLU A 97 13.82 15.61 14.85
N GLU A 98 14.18 16.44 13.87
CA GLU A 98 13.96 17.90 13.90
C GLU A 98 12.47 18.26 14.06
N TYR A 99 11.57 17.38 13.61
CA TYR A 99 10.12 17.58 13.65
C TYR A 99 9.39 16.69 14.66
N LYS A 100 10.11 16.04 15.57
CA LYS A 100 9.57 14.99 16.46
C LYS A 100 8.30 15.38 17.20
N GLU A 101 8.24 16.58 17.78
CA GLU A 101 7.06 17.09 18.48
C GLU A 101 5.86 17.23 17.55
N GLN A 102 6.07 17.87 16.39
CA GLN A 102 5.04 18.09 15.39
C GLN A 102 4.51 16.78 14.77
N ILE A 103 5.39 15.78 14.64
CA ILE A 103 5.06 14.42 14.20
C ILE A 103 4.19 13.72 15.24
N ALA A 104 4.58 13.80 16.52
CA ALA A 104 3.83 13.21 17.63
C ALA A 104 2.44 13.85 17.81
N GLU A 105 2.35 15.18 17.77
CA GLU A 105 1.07 15.92 17.85
C GLU A 105 0.09 15.53 16.75
N ARG A 106 0.60 15.14 15.57
CA ARG A 106 -0.19 14.72 14.41
C ARG A 106 -0.43 13.21 14.37
N GLY A 107 -0.04 12.48 15.41
CA GLY A 107 -0.26 11.04 15.54
C GLY A 107 0.39 10.25 14.41
N MET A 108 1.59 10.65 13.99
CA MET A 108 2.35 9.97 12.95
C MET A 108 3.33 8.95 13.57
N LEU A 109 3.34 7.74 13.02
CA LEU A 109 4.24 6.65 13.42
C LEU A 109 5.21 6.33 12.29
N ILE A 110 6.50 6.52 12.51
CA ILE A 110 7.54 6.29 11.51
C ILE A 110 8.02 4.84 11.59
N VAL A 111 8.09 4.18 10.43
CA VAL A 111 8.62 2.83 10.28
C VAL A 111 9.87 2.90 9.39
N PRO A 112 11.09 2.93 9.96
CA PRO A 112 12.32 2.85 9.20
C PRO A 112 12.49 1.43 8.63
N LEU A 113 12.65 1.33 7.31
CA LEU A 113 12.65 0.05 6.60
C LEU A 113 13.89 -0.06 5.68
N PRO A 114 15.05 -0.43 6.24
CA PRO A 114 16.28 -0.61 5.47
C PRO A 114 16.28 -1.92 4.64
N ILE A 115 15.40 -2.02 3.66
CA ILE A 115 15.21 -3.21 2.81
C ILE A 115 16.00 -3.17 1.50
N PHE A 116 16.82 -2.14 1.27
CA PHE A 116 17.70 -2.07 0.12
C PHE A 116 19.17 -2.08 0.54
N ASN A 117 20.03 -2.65 -0.29
CA ASN A 117 21.47 -2.58 -0.12
C ASN A 117 22.11 -2.04 -1.41
N THR A 118 23.25 -1.37 -1.29
CA THR A 118 24.05 -0.95 -2.44
C THR A 118 25.16 -1.96 -2.62
N ASN A 119 25.07 -2.76 -3.67
CA ASN A 119 26.13 -3.67 -4.05
C ASN A 119 26.57 -3.34 -5.48
N ASN A 120 27.84 -2.93 -5.65
CA ASN A 120 28.40 -2.52 -6.93
C ASN A 120 27.62 -1.36 -7.60
N ASP A 121 27.29 -0.32 -6.83
CA ASP A 121 26.49 0.86 -7.23
C ASP A 121 25.08 0.57 -7.76
N LYS A 122 24.59 -0.67 -7.61
CA LYS A 122 23.21 -1.05 -7.90
C LYS A 122 22.46 -1.29 -6.60
N VAL A 123 21.28 -0.68 -6.49
CA VAL A 123 20.36 -0.91 -5.39
C VAL A 123 19.68 -2.27 -5.60
N GLN A 124 19.84 -3.16 -4.64
CA GLN A 124 19.24 -4.50 -4.62
C GLN A 124 18.43 -4.68 -3.33
N PRO A 125 17.39 -5.55 -3.32
CA PRO A 125 16.72 -5.93 -2.09
C PRO A 125 17.75 -6.52 -1.11
N ALA A 126 17.75 -6.02 0.12
CA ALA A 126 18.63 -6.48 1.18
C ALA A 126 18.21 -7.89 1.63
N SER A 127 19.18 -8.79 1.78
CA SER A 127 18.94 -10.08 2.41
C SER A 127 18.72 -9.89 3.92
N GLN A 128 17.96 -10.76 4.59
CA GLN A 128 17.72 -10.68 6.05
C GLN A 128 19.00 -10.61 6.90
N MET A 129 20.16 -11.03 6.36
CA MET A 129 21.46 -10.97 7.03
C MET A 129 22.22 -9.63 6.87
N ASP A 130 21.80 -8.76 5.95
CA ASP A 130 22.53 -7.52 5.62
C ASP A 130 22.00 -6.29 6.35
N VAL A 131 20.91 -6.43 7.10
CA VAL A 131 20.21 -5.30 7.72
C VAL A 131 20.79 -5.02 9.12
N PRO A 132 21.42 -3.85 9.35
CA PRO A 132 21.90 -3.51 10.68
C PRO A 132 20.74 -3.42 11.67
N LEU A 133 20.80 -4.23 12.74
CA LEU A 133 19.77 -4.31 13.79
C LEU A 133 19.49 -2.93 14.42
N GLU A 134 20.49 -2.07 14.49
CA GLU A 134 20.39 -0.72 15.08
C GLU A 134 19.65 0.29 14.20
N ALA A 135 19.60 0.10 12.87
CA ALA A 135 18.88 1.00 11.97
C ALA A 135 17.35 0.84 12.07
N SER A 136 16.89 -0.30 12.60
CA SER A 136 15.47 -0.66 12.72
C SER A 136 14.95 -0.61 14.16
N ALA A 137 15.83 -0.49 15.16
CA ALA A 137 15.44 -0.48 16.56
C ALA A 137 14.87 0.89 16.98
N PRO A 138 13.77 0.94 17.77
CA PRO A 138 13.40 2.16 18.47
C PRO A 138 14.55 2.53 19.43
N GLY A 139 15.08 3.75 19.30
CA GLY A 139 16.09 4.30 20.19
C GLY A 139 15.53 4.60 21.58
N GLY A 140 16.23 5.42 22.38
CA GLY A 140 15.87 5.74 23.77
C GLY A 140 14.42 6.24 23.98
N GLN A 141 13.97 6.36 25.24
CA GLN A 141 12.55 6.50 25.65
C GLN A 141 11.65 7.43 24.82
N ALA A 142 12.15 8.57 24.34
CA ALA A 142 11.37 9.50 23.54
C ALA A 142 11.08 8.99 22.10
N ASP A 143 11.80 7.97 21.63
CA ASP A 143 11.58 7.30 20.34
C ASP A 143 10.41 6.32 20.34
N LEU A 144 10.00 5.83 21.51
CA LEU A 144 8.97 4.80 21.65
C LEU A 144 7.59 5.25 21.17
N ARG A 145 7.33 6.57 21.18
CA ARG A 145 6.03 7.16 20.82
C ARG A 145 5.84 7.42 19.32
N PHE A 146 6.91 7.58 18.55
CA PHE A 146 6.82 7.97 17.15
C PHE A 146 7.60 7.06 16.20
N LYS A 147 8.32 6.06 16.70
CA LYS A 147 9.02 5.03 15.91
C LYS A 147 8.49 3.63 16.21
N ALA A 148 8.35 2.82 15.17
CA ALA A 148 8.05 1.40 15.29
C ALA A 148 9.00 0.58 14.41
N ALA A 149 9.43 -0.58 14.89
CA ALA A 149 10.30 -1.47 14.15
C ALA A 149 9.48 -2.35 13.19
N PRO A 150 9.86 -2.48 11.91
CA PRO A 150 9.22 -3.43 11.01
C PRO A 150 9.57 -4.86 11.42
N LEU A 151 8.56 -5.72 11.52
CA LEU A 151 8.75 -7.16 11.66
C LEU A 151 8.66 -7.85 10.31
N ARG A 152 9.39 -8.95 10.15
CA ARG A 152 9.41 -9.77 8.91
C ARG A 152 9.67 -8.93 7.67
N GLN A 153 10.84 -8.28 7.63
CA GLN A 153 11.20 -7.34 6.57
C GLN A 153 11.13 -7.92 5.14
N ASN A 154 11.17 -9.24 4.99
CA ASN A 154 10.90 -9.92 3.71
C ASN A 154 9.45 -9.70 3.23
N GLU A 155 8.44 -9.78 4.10
CA GLU A 155 7.05 -9.53 3.74
C GLU A 155 6.86 -8.07 3.28
N TRP A 156 7.61 -7.15 3.89
CA TRP A 156 7.67 -5.75 3.48
C TRP A 156 8.34 -5.59 2.11
N ALA A 157 9.49 -6.23 1.89
CA ALA A 157 10.21 -6.20 0.62
C ALA A 157 9.33 -6.75 -0.53
N ASP A 158 8.68 -7.90 -0.31
CA ASP A 158 7.76 -8.51 -1.28
C ASP A 158 6.59 -7.57 -1.63
N TRP A 159 6.06 -6.85 -0.64
CA TRP A 159 5.01 -5.87 -0.87
C TRP A 159 5.51 -4.69 -1.70
N PHE A 160 6.69 -4.15 -1.37
CA PHE A 160 7.30 -3.06 -2.14
C PHE A 160 7.64 -3.49 -3.57
N GLU A 161 8.14 -4.71 -3.78
CA GLU A 161 8.42 -5.26 -5.11
C GLU A 161 7.15 -5.38 -5.96
N GLN A 162 6.06 -5.92 -5.40
CA GLN A 162 4.76 -5.99 -6.07
C GLN A 162 4.23 -4.59 -6.44
N GLN A 163 4.44 -3.62 -5.56
CA GLN A 163 4.00 -2.24 -5.79
C GLN A 163 4.87 -1.54 -6.85
N LEU A 164 6.18 -1.76 -6.83
CA LEU A 164 7.14 -1.21 -7.78
C LEU A 164 6.97 -1.80 -9.17
N GLY A 165 6.74 -3.11 -9.30
CA GLY A 165 6.47 -3.77 -10.59
C GLY A 165 5.21 -3.25 -11.31
N THR A 166 4.30 -2.60 -10.56
CA THR A 166 3.12 -1.93 -11.10
C THR A 166 3.38 -0.45 -11.42
N SER A 167 4.55 0.10 -11.10
CA SER A 167 4.91 1.52 -11.19
C SER A 167 6.20 1.73 -12.00
N LYS A 168 6.51 2.98 -12.38
CA LYS A 168 7.81 3.36 -12.97
C LYS A 168 8.82 3.88 -11.94
N ALA A 169 8.60 3.62 -10.65
CA ALA A 169 9.44 4.19 -9.59
C ALA A 169 10.78 3.45 -9.47
N SER A 170 11.87 4.20 -9.26
CA SER A 170 13.23 3.69 -9.06
C SER A 170 13.54 3.56 -7.57
N GLN A 171 14.23 2.47 -7.20
CA GLN A 171 14.69 2.21 -5.83
C GLN A 171 15.94 3.02 -5.45
N GLU A 172 16.62 3.62 -6.43
CA GLU A 172 17.92 4.28 -6.26
C GLU A 172 17.91 5.40 -5.22
N ARG A 173 16.81 6.16 -5.14
CA ARG A 173 16.70 7.31 -4.23
C ARG A 173 16.05 6.97 -2.90
N GLY A 174 15.71 5.71 -2.65
CA GLY A 174 14.81 5.32 -1.57
C GLY A 174 13.36 5.66 -1.87
N LEU A 175 12.46 5.22 -1.02
CA LEU A 175 11.01 5.31 -1.16
C LEU A 175 10.38 5.74 0.17
N TYR A 176 9.28 6.46 0.09
CA TYR A 176 8.44 6.72 1.25
C TYR A 176 6.98 6.41 0.95
N LEU A 177 6.25 6.08 2.02
CA LEU A 177 4.83 5.79 1.99
C LEU A 177 4.16 6.42 3.19
N GLY A 178 3.16 7.27 2.98
CA GLY A 178 2.35 7.85 4.04
C GLY A 178 0.93 7.29 4.01
N LEU A 179 0.49 6.68 5.11
CA LEU A 179 -0.85 6.17 5.30
C LEU A 179 -1.76 7.19 6.00
N ARG A 180 -3.04 7.17 5.64
CA ARG A 180 -4.10 7.84 6.40
C ARG A 180 -4.43 7.03 7.67
N MET A 181 -5.22 7.63 8.55
CA MET A 181 -5.80 6.94 9.71
C MET A 181 -6.68 5.75 9.33
N ASP A 182 -7.25 5.70 8.12
CA ASP A 182 -8.00 4.53 7.65
C ASP A 182 -7.09 3.39 7.14
N GLY A 183 -5.76 3.56 7.20
CA GLY A 183 -4.76 2.60 6.74
C GLY A 183 -4.53 2.59 5.23
N ARG A 184 -5.20 3.46 4.47
CA ARG A 184 -5.01 3.57 3.02
C ARG A 184 -3.81 4.46 2.70
N VAL A 185 -3.15 4.15 1.58
CA VAL A 185 -2.05 4.94 1.05
C VAL A 185 -2.57 6.33 0.65
N ARG A 186 -2.04 7.39 1.29
CA ARG A 186 -2.33 8.79 0.94
C ARG A 186 -1.32 9.34 -0.04
N THR A 187 -0.05 9.08 0.24
CA THR A 187 1.07 9.63 -0.51
C THR A 187 2.17 8.59 -0.56
N SER A 188 2.87 8.57 -1.68
CA SER A 188 4.06 7.74 -1.88
C SER A 188 4.96 8.46 -2.86
N GLY A 189 6.26 8.21 -2.80
CA GLY A 189 7.22 8.84 -3.68
C GLY A 189 8.62 8.27 -3.54
N MET A 190 9.51 8.74 -4.40
CA MET A 190 10.94 8.43 -4.35
C MET A 190 11.68 9.51 -3.56
N GLY A 191 12.78 9.15 -2.92
CA GLY A 191 13.56 10.07 -2.10
C GLY A 191 13.24 10.00 -0.61
N PRO A 192 13.84 10.92 0.17
CA PRO A 192 13.53 11.05 1.59
C PRO A 192 12.07 11.48 1.81
N ALA A 193 11.53 11.13 2.97
CA ALA A 193 10.18 11.53 3.33
C ALA A 193 10.07 13.07 3.47
N PRO A 194 9.10 13.74 2.81
CA PRO A 194 8.95 15.19 2.88
C PRO A 194 8.22 15.61 4.17
N TRP A 195 8.93 15.58 5.30
CA TRP A 195 8.36 15.82 6.65
C TRP A 195 7.60 17.14 6.77
N GLU A 196 8.15 18.23 6.23
CA GLU A 196 7.50 19.55 6.20
C GLU A 196 6.11 19.49 5.53
N ARG A 197 5.99 18.77 4.41
CA ARG A 197 4.71 18.63 3.69
C ARG A 197 3.72 17.81 4.49
N PHE A 198 4.16 16.77 5.17
CA PHE A 198 3.30 15.99 6.07
C PHE A 198 2.73 16.84 7.18
N ILE A 199 3.59 17.63 7.82
CA ILE A 199 3.23 18.52 8.94
C ILE A 199 2.26 19.61 8.51
N ALA A 200 2.47 20.21 7.33
CA ALA A 200 1.61 21.26 6.81
C ALA A 200 0.21 20.73 6.42
N GLN A 201 0.11 19.48 5.96
CA GLN A 201 -1.15 18.92 5.44
C GLN A 201 -1.96 18.11 6.45
N ILE A 202 -1.31 17.60 7.50
CA ILE A 202 -1.94 16.72 8.48
C ILE A 202 -2.30 17.56 9.71
N PRO A 203 -3.59 17.64 10.09
CA PRO A 203 -3.99 18.34 11.29
C PRO A 203 -3.52 17.59 12.54
N PRO A 204 -3.21 18.32 13.64
CA PRO A 204 -2.96 17.71 14.94
C PRO A 204 -4.14 16.82 15.38
N THR A 205 -3.83 15.75 16.11
CA THR A 205 -4.81 14.83 16.67
C THR A 205 -4.85 14.99 18.17
N SER A 206 -5.93 15.58 18.68
CA SER A 206 -6.16 15.73 20.12
C SER A 206 -6.60 14.39 20.76
N GLY A 207 -5.95 14.00 21.86
CA GLY A 207 -6.43 13.01 22.85
C GLY A 207 -6.43 11.52 22.46
N MET A 208 -6.80 11.16 21.23
CA MET A 208 -6.95 9.75 20.81
C MET A 208 -5.60 9.02 20.67
N TRP A 209 -4.54 9.75 20.28
CA TRP A 209 -3.16 9.25 20.21
C TRP A 209 -2.62 8.85 21.59
N GLN A 210 -3.02 9.59 22.63
CA GLN A 210 -2.42 9.48 23.95
C GLN A 210 -2.82 8.17 24.65
N GLY A 211 -4.04 7.67 24.44
CA GLY A 211 -4.56 6.48 25.13
C GLY A 211 -4.00 5.13 24.66
N LEU A 212 -3.65 4.96 23.37
CA LEU A 212 -3.05 3.70 22.88
C LEU A 212 -1.56 3.58 23.26
N PHE A 213 -0.89 4.72 23.42
CA PHE A 213 0.53 4.84 23.76
C PHE A 213 0.74 5.31 25.22
N ASP A 214 -0.32 5.24 26.04
CA ASP A 214 -0.26 5.56 27.46
C ASP A 214 0.63 4.53 28.18
N GLY A 215 1.56 5.00 29.00
CA GLY A 215 2.64 4.19 29.59
C GLY A 215 3.91 4.02 28.74
N MET A 216 3.99 4.61 27.54
CA MET A 216 5.26 4.69 26.77
C MET A 216 6.14 5.90 27.13
N ASP A 217 5.73 6.75 28.08
CA ASP A 217 6.54 7.85 28.63
C ASP A 217 7.45 7.44 29.80
N GLY A 218 7.38 6.19 30.25
CA GLY A 218 8.23 5.72 31.35
C GLY A 218 7.95 6.37 32.70
N ARG A 219 6.79 7.05 32.86
CA ARG A 219 6.32 7.49 34.17
C ARG A 219 5.64 6.33 34.87
N VAL A 220 6.29 5.83 35.93
CA VAL A 220 5.72 4.93 36.94
C VAL A 220 5.17 5.76 38.09
#